data_AF-A0A4V6N9B3-F1
#
_entry.id   AF-A0A4V6N9B3-F1
#
_cell.length_a   1.000
_cell.length_b   1.000
_cell.length_c   1.000
_cell.angle_alpha   90.00
_cell.angle_beta   90.00
_cell.angle_gamma   90.00
#
_symmetry.space_group_name_H-M   'P 1'
#
loop_
_entity.id
_entity.type
_entity.pdbx_description
1 polymer ?
#
loop_
_entity_poly.entity_id
_entity_poly.type
_entity_poly.pdbx_seq_one_letter_code
_entity_poly.pdbx_strand_id
1 'polypeptide(L)'
;MKSALCVAVVSMLFGGQLAHAACSHDAVFLTLGEQIRGYSARANGATEPCQVLQGPLTTLMTAGAMVIDKKDSFHVAQFLSNSTVDIFPRKAEGNQAPARSFNFPMTNDLPGIAVDSHLNDFVMSVR
;
A
#
# COMPACT_ATOMS: atom_id res chain seq x y z
N MET A 1 -25.89 -27.01 -7.14
CA MET A 1 -24.46 -26.94 -6.77
C MET A 1 -24.38 -26.00 -5.58
N LYS A 2 -23.98 -26.50 -4.41
CA LYS A 2 -24.20 -25.83 -3.11
C LYS A 2 -23.12 -24.78 -2.84
N SER A 3 -23.52 -23.53 -2.63
CA SER A 3 -22.67 -22.47 -2.11
C SER A 3 -22.50 -22.66 -0.60
N ALA A 4 -21.28 -22.96 -0.15
CA ALA A 4 -20.95 -23.01 1.27
C ALA A 4 -20.54 -21.62 1.75
N LEU A 5 -21.33 -21.09 2.69
CA LEU A 5 -21.04 -19.94 3.52
C LEU A 5 -19.86 -20.30 4.44
N CYS A 6 -18.70 -19.67 4.29
CA CYS A 6 -17.63 -19.74 5.29
C CYS A 6 -17.66 -18.47 6.13
N VAL A 7 -18.31 -18.56 7.29
CA VAL A 7 -18.11 -17.61 8.39
C VAL A 7 -16.93 -18.16 9.21
N ALA A 8 -15.75 -17.55 9.05
CA ALA A 8 -14.59 -17.90 9.88
C ALA A 8 -14.58 -17.01 11.12
N VAL A 9 -15.07 -17.54 12.24
CA VAL A 9 -14.76 -17.01 13.57
C VAL A 9 -13.36 -17.52 13.91
N VAL A 10 -12.35 -16.67 13.80
CA VAL A 10 -10.97 -17.04 14.20
C VAL A 10 -10.77 -16.64 15.66
N SER A 11 -10.83 -17.64 16.54
CA SER A 11 -10.33 -17.53 17.91
C SER A 11 -8.86 -17.16 17.90
N MET A 12 -8.54 -16.09 18.63
CA MET A 12 -7.17 -15.77 19.02
C MET A 12 -6.61 -16.94 19.82
N LEU A 13 -5.52 -17.54 19.35
CA LEU A 13 -4.39 -18.11 20.12
C LEU A 13 -3.42 -18.73 19.11
N PHE A 14 -2.13 -18.39 19.28
CA PHE A 14 -0.94 -18.80 18.50
C PHE A 14 -0.55 -17.94 17.29
N GLY A 15 0.55 -17.20 17.50
CA GLY A 15 1.31 -16.48 16.47
C GLY A 15 1.98 -17.43 15.49
N GLY A 16 1.22 -17.88 14.50
CA GLY A 16 1.76 -18.21 13.19
C GLY A 16 1.62 -16.97 12.32
N GLN A 17 2.73 -16.48 11.77
CA GLN A 17 2.69 -15.49 10.70
C GLN A 17 2.02 -16.19 9.50
N LEU A 18 0.69 -16.03 9.39
CA LEU A 18 -0.01 -16.34 8.16
C LEU A 18 0.70 -15.50 7.11
N ALA A 19 1.45 -16.15 6.22
CA ALA A 19 1.88 -15.53 4.99
C ALA A 19 0.57 -15.10 4.31
N HIS A 20 0.19 -13.83 4.46
CA HIS A 20 -1.06 -13.36 3.88
C HIS A 20 -0.77 -13.27 2.40
N ALA A 21 -1.39 -14.17 1.64
CA ALA A 21 -1.21 -14.23 0.21
C ALA A 21 -1.45 -12.83 -0.37
N ALA A 22 -0.42 -12.26 -1.00
CA ALA A 22 -0.50 -10.97 -1.68
C ALA A 22 -1.82 -10.86 -2.45
N CYS A 23 -2.51 -9.73 -2.31
CA CYS A 23 -3.86 -9.59 -2.82
C CYS A 23 -3.94 -9.90 -4.32
N SER A 24 -5.10 -10.40 -4.76
CA SER A 24 -5.38 -10.63 -6.18
C SER A 24 -5.18 -9.36 -7.00
N HIS A 25 -4.99 -9.51 -8.31
CA HIS A 25 -4.68 -8.39 -9.19
C HIS A 25 -5.77 -7.30 -9.19
N ASP A 26 -7.03 -7.70 -9.01
CA ASP A 26 -8.20 -6.85 -8.94
C ASP A 26 -8.44 -6.20 -7.56
N ALA A 27 -7.50 -6.30 -6.62
CA ALA A 27 -7.64 -5.72 -5.30
C ALA A 27 -7.63 -4.18 -5.28
N VAL A 28 -8.28 -3.62 -4.26
CA VAL A 28 -8.25 -2.19 -3.93
C VAL A 28 -7.23 -1.98 -2.81
N PHE A 29 -6.34 -1.01 -2.99
CA PHE A 29 -5.34 -0.64 -1.99
C PHE A 29 -5.62 0.74 -1.42
N LEU A 30 -5.45 0.87 -0.11
CA LEU A 30 -5.63 2.09 0.65
C LEU A 30 -4.32 2.46 1.35
N THR A 31 -3.92 3.73 1.24
CA THR A 31 -2.88 4.32 2.09
C THR A 31 -3.53 4.92 3.33
N LEU A 32 -2.99 4.57 4.50
CA LEU A 32 -3.55 4.97 5.80
C LEU A 32 -2.43 5.45 6.74
N GLY A 33 -1.84 6.61 6.45
CA GLY A 33 -0.73 7.15 7.25
C GLY A 33 0.54 6.31 7.12
N GLU A 34 0.78 5.40 8.06
CA GLU A 34 2.01 4.59 8.16
C GLU A 34 1.90 3.20 7.51
N GLN A 35 0.85 2.96 6.72
CA GLN A 35 0.60 1.63 6.16
C GLN A 35 -0.12 1.68 4.81
N ILE A 36 0.09 0.63 4.03
CA ILE A 36 -0.71 0.27 2.86
C ILE A 36 -1.50 -0.99 3.21
N ARG A 37 -2.80 -0.97 2.93
CA ARG A 37 -3.68 -2.14 3.10
C ARG A 37 -4.39 -2.47 1.80
N GLY A 38 -4.30 -3.74 1.40
CA GLY A 38 -5.02 -4.29 0.25
C GLY A 38 -6.26 -5.05 0.68
N TYR A 39 -7.34 -4.89 -0.07
CA TYR A 39 -8.61 -5.58 0.12
C TYR A 39 -9.09 -6.15 -1.21
N SER A 40 -9.84 -7.26 -1.17
CA SER A 40 -10.53 -7.74 -2.37
C SER A 40 -11.43 -6.64 -2.94
N ALA A 41 -11.49 -6.46 -4.27
CA ALA A 41 -12.49 -5.58 -4.88
C ALA A 41 -13.94 -6.01 -4.63
N ARG A 42 -14.13 -7.24 -4.13
CA ARG A 42 -15.44 -7.76 -3.73
C ARG A 42 -15.67 -7.69 -2.21
N ALA A 43 -14.78 -7.03 -1.47
CA ALA A 43 -14.94 -6.80 -0.04
C ALA A 43 -16.27 -6.10 0.23
N ASN A 44 -17.04 -6.61 1.20
CA ASN A 44 -18.32 -6.06 1.60
C ASN A 44 -18.52 -6.24 3.10
N GLY A 45 -18.78 -5.15 3.82
CA GLY A 45 -18.80 -5.15 5.28
C GLY A 45 -17.40 -5.28 5.90
N ALA A 46 -17.34 -5.65 7.18
CA ALA A 46 -16.09 -5.85 7.90
C ALA A 46 -15.25 -6.93 7.23
N THR A 47 -14.15 -6.53 6.59
CA THR A 47 -13.28 -7.41 5.81
C THR A 47 -11.85 -7.20 6.27
N GLU A 48 -11.14 -8.29 6.56
CA GLU A 48 -9.71 -8.24 6.85
C GLU A 48 -8.90 -7.95 5.58
N PRO A 49 -7.79 -7.19 5.67
CA PRO A 49 -6.93 -6.94 4.52
C PRO A 49 -6.26 -8.24 4.06
N CYS A 50 -6.19 -8.43 2.74
CA CYS A 50 -5.43 -9.54 2.14
C CYS A 50 -3.93 -9.25 2.05
N GLN A 51 -3.52 -7.99 2.25
CA GLN A 51 -2.12 -7.58 2.23
C GLN A 51 -1.95 -6.36 3.13
N VAL A 52 -0.93 -6.39 3.98
CA VAL A 52 -0.60 -5.29 4.88
C VAL A 52 0.88 -5.01 4.78
N LEU A 53 1.23 -3.77 4.45
CA LEU A 53 2.59 -3.26 4.48
C LEU A 53 2.64 -2.16 5.55
N GLN A 54 3.40 -2.40 6.62
CA GLN A 54 3.51 -1.50 7.77
C GLN A 54 4.80 -1.76 8.55
N GLY A 55 5.26 -0.75 9.30
CA GLY A 55 6.39 -0.87 10.21
C GLY A 55 7.59 -0.02 9.79
N PRO A 56 8.62 0.07 10.65
CA PRO A 56 9.65 1.09 10.52
C PRO A 56 10.54 0.96 9.27
N LEU A 57 10.74 -0.25 8.76
CA LEU A 57 11.53 -0.45 7.53
C LEU A 57 10.78 0.01 6.29
N THR A 58 9.45 0.08 6.34
CA THR A 58 8.64 0.58 5.22
C THR A 58 8.83 2.07 4.97
N THR A 59 9.43 2.82 5.90
CA THR A 59 9.59 4.29 5.84
C THR A 59 8.29 5.10 5.76
N LEU A 60 7.12 4.46 5.68
CA LEU A 60 5.82 5.12 5.63
C LEU A 60 5.54 5.84 6.96
N MET A 61 5.33 7.14 6.89
CA MET A 61 4.93 7.98 8.03
C MET A 61 3.61 8.70 7.76
N THR A 62 3.49 9.27 6.56
CA THR A 62 2.33 10.08 6.19
C THR A 62 1.99 9.88 4.72
N ALA A 63 1.75 8.62 4.33
CA ALA A 63 1.31 8.24 2.99
C ALA A 63 0.03 9.01 2.62
N GLY A 64 0.18 10.04 1.79
CA GLY A 64 -0.89 10.99 1.45
C GLY A 64 -1.53 10.68 0.11
N ALA A 65 -0.73 10.21 -0.85
CA ALA A 65 -1.21 9.80 -2.17
C ALA A 65 -0.48 8.56 -2.65
N MET A 66 -1.17 7.73 -3.44
CA MET A 66 -0.59 6.53 -4.04
C MET A 66 -1.15 6.29 -5.43
N VAL A 67 -0.29 5.79 -6.31
CA VAL A 67 -0.67 5.25 -7.62
C VAL A 67 -0.01 3.89 -7.83
N ILE A 68 -0.67 3.02 -8.60
CA ILE A 68 -0.13 1.72 -9.00
C ILE A 68 0.27 1.83 -10.47
N ASP A 69 1.54 1.53 -10.77
CA ASP A 69 2.04 1.58 -12.14
C ASP A 69 1.63 0.34 -12.97
N LYS A 70 1.96 0.33 -14.28
CA LYS A 70 1.68 -0.81 -15.16
C LYS A 70 2.50 -2.08 -14.88
N LYS A 71 3.46 -2.01 -13.95
CA LYS A 71 4.23 -3.15 -13.42
C LYS A 71 3.74 -3.56 -12.02
N ASP A 72 2.61 -3.01 -11.59
CA ASP A 72 1.97 -3.23 -10.31
C ASP A 72 2.76 -2.73 -9.09
N SER A 73 3.73 -1.84 -9.28
CA SER A 73 4.46 -1.21 -8.18
C SER A 73 3.61 -0.13 -7.53
N PHE A 74 3.66 -0.03 -6.20
CA PHE A 74 3.04 1.05 -5.44
C PHE A 74 4.00 2.24 -5.41
N HIS A 75 3.56 3.40 -5.89
CA HIS A 75 4.31 4.66 -5.78
C HIS A 75 3.58 5.52 -4.77
N VAL A 76 4.21 5.75 -3.62
CA VAL A 76 3.56 6.37 -2.46
C VAL A 76 4.24 7.69 -2.14
N ALA A 77 3.51 8.79 -2.30
CA ALA A 77 3.96 10.11 -1.93
C ALA A 77 3.64 10.40 -0.46
N GLN A 78 4.65 10.85 0.27
CA GLN A 78 4.52 11.23 1.67
C GLN A 78 4.20 12.72 1.81
N PHE A 79 3.11 13.05 2.51
CA PHE A 79 2.59 14.41 2.68
C PHE A 79 2.87 14.92 4.10
N LEU A 80 3.39 16.15 4.24
CA LEU A 80 3.79 16.83 5.49
C LEU A 80 5.02 16.26 6.22
N SER A 81 5.71 15.26 5.69
CA SER A 81 6.85 14.62 6.38
C SER A 81 8.19 14.78 5.64
N ASN A 82 8.81 13.68 5.24
CA ASN A 82 10.15 13.56 4.67
C ASN A 82 10.20 13.90 3.17
N SER A 83 9.08 14.28 2.58
CA SER A 83 8.98 14.66 1.17
C SER A 83 9.46 13.56 0.23
N THR A 84 9.28 12.29 0.63
CA THR A 84 9.71 11.16 -0.18
C THR A 84 8.58 10.63 -1.03
N VAL A 85 8.98 10.03 -2.15
CA VAL A 85 8.20 9.03 -2.83
C VAL A 85 8.88 7.69 -2.60
N ASP A 86 8.15 6.77 -1.97
CA ASP A 86 8.60 5.41 -1.70
C ASP A 86 7.92 4.46 -2.70
N ILE A 87 8.70 3.62 -3.36
CA ILE A 87 8.24 2.67 -4.36
C ILE A 87 8.36 1.25 -3.82
N PHE A 88 7.24 0.54 -3.74
CA PHE A 88 7.18 -0.84 -3.27
C PHE A 88 6.74 -1.79 -4.40
N PRO A 89 7.25 -3.03 -4.43
CA PRO A 89 6.75 -4.03 -5.38
C PRO A 89 5.30 -4.43 -5.02
N ARG A 90 4.53 -4.91 -6.02
CA ARG A 90 3.13 -5.36 -5.85
C ARG A 90 2.87 -6.26 -4.66
N LYS A 91 3.82 -7.14 -4.35
CA LYS A 91 3.71 -8.16 -3.30
C LYS A 91 4.39 -7.74 -1.99
N ALA A 92 4.68 -6.45 -1.80
CA ALA A 92 5.28 -5.96 -0.57
C ALA A 92 4.37 -6.21 0.64
N GLU A 93 4.90 -6.83 1.69
CA GLU A 93 4.12 -7.25 2.86
C GLU A 93 4.94 -7.12 4.15
N GLY A 94 4.25 -6.98 5.27
CA GLY A 94 4.86 -6.84 6.59
C GLY A 94 5.71 -5.58 6.67
N ASN A 95 6.91 -5.71 7.22
CA ASN A 95 7.85 -4.61 7.42
C ASN A 95 8.92 -4.58 6.32
N GLN A 96 8.49 -4.58 5.05
CA GLN A 96 9.39 -4.60 3.90
C GLN A 96 9.81 -3.17 3.48
N ALA A 97 11.10 -2.97 3.26
CA ALA A 97 11.63 -1.69 2.78
C ALA A 97 11.23 -1.39 1.31
N PRO A 98 11.14 -0.10 0.92
CA PRO A 98 10.90 0.27 -0.46
C PRO A 98 12.02 -0.22 -1.37
N ALA A 99 11.65 -0.64 -2.59
CA ALA A 99 12.60 -1.02 -3.63
C ALA A 99 13.35 0.20 -4.19
N ARG A 100 12.75 1.39 -4.10
CA ARG A 100 13.35 2.67 -4.46
C ARG A 100 12.69 3.77 -3.64
N SER A 101 13.49 4.73 -3.20
CA SER A 101 12.99 5.97 -2.59
C SER A 101 13.74 7.15 -3.18
N PHE A 102 13.06 8.27 -3.32
CA PHE A 102 13.66 9.55 -3.67
C PHE A 102 12.94 10.68 -2.96
N ASN A 103 13.65 11.76 -2.65
CA ASN A 103 13.16 12.86 -1.85
C ASN A 103 13.19 14.17 -2.63
N PHE A 104 12.30 15.08 -2.24
CA PHE A 104 12.19 16.41 -2.80
C PHE A 104 12.60 17.44 -1.73
N PRO A 105 13.86 17.88 -1.67
CA PRO A 105 14.36 18.69 -0.55
C PRO A 105 13.75 20.09 -0.44
N MET A 106 13.04 20.56 -1.48
CA MET A 106 12.50 21.92 -1.55
C MET A 106 11.02 22.04 -1.14
N THR A 107 10.35 20.91 -0.93
CA THR A 107 8.93 20.87 -0.53
C THR A 107 8.73 19.73 0.46
N ASN A 108 7.65 19.75 1.24
CA ASN A 108 7.21 18.61 2.05
C ASN A 108 5.72 18.32 1.87
N ASP A 109 5.15 18.87 0.82
CA ASP A 109 3.73 18.85 0.55
C ASP A 109 3.53 18.19 -0.81
N LEU A 110 3.39 16.86 -0.79
CA LEU A 110 3.19 16.01 -1.97
C LEU A 110 1.75 15.45 -1.97
N PRO A 111 0.73 16.27 -2.30
CA PRO A 111 -0.68 15.89 -2.19
C PRO A 111 -1.16 14.95 -3.30
N GLY A 112 -0.36 14.71 -4.33
CA GLY A 112 -0.76 13.90 -5.48
C GLY A 112 0.43 13.31 -6.22
N ILE A 113 0.21 12.12 -6.78
CA ILE A 113 1.16 11.42 -7.63
C ILE A 113 0.42 10.73 -8.77
N ALA A 114 1.00 10.78 -9.97
CA ALA A 114 0.54 10.05 -11.14
C ALA A 114 1.74 9.41 -11.85
N VAL A 115 1.49 8.31 -12.57
CA VAL A 115 2.51 7.61 -13.36
C VAL A 115 1.99 7.44 -14.78
N ASP A 116 2.84 7.71 -15.77
CA ASP A 116 2.49 7.49 -17.17
C ASP A 116 2.82 6.06 -17.66
N SER A 117 2.49 5.76 -18.93
CA SER A 117 2.79 4.47 -19.54
C SER A 117 4.29 4.20 -19.75
N HIS A 118 5.16 5.20 -19.57
CA HIS A 118 6.61 5.07 -19.64
C HIS A 118 7.25 4.92 -18.26
N LEU A 119 6.46 4.90 -17.19
CA LEU A 119 6.90 4.83 -15.78
C LEU A 119 7.59 6.11 -15.29
N ASN A 120 7.20 7.26 -15.85
CA ASN A 120 7.59 8.54 -15.30
C ASN A 120 6.66 8.92 -14.15
N ASP A 121 7.25 9.30 -13.01
CA ASP A 121 6.55 9.80 -11.84
C ASP A 121 6.27 11.31 -11.99
N PHE A 122 5.00 11.69 -11.93
CA PHE A 122 4.55 13.08 -11.87
C PHE A 122 4.03 13.35 -10.46
N VAL A 123 4.79 14.15 -9.71
CA VAL A 123 4.46 14.46 -8.32
C VAL A 123 3.95 15.89 -8.25
N MET A 124 2.73 16.06 -7.74
CA MET A 124 2.16 17.37 -7.48
C MET A 124 2.80 17.94 -6.23
N SER A 125 3.16 19.22 -6.26
CA SER A 125 3.51 19.97 -5.06
C SER A 125 2.84 21.33 -5.07
N VAL A 126 2.56 21.86 -3.88
CA VAL A 126 1.84 23.12 -3.65
C VAL A 126 2.76 24.28 -3.25
N ARG A 127 4.06 24.16 -3.54
CA ARG A 127 5.04 25.24 -3.34
C ARG A 127 5.86 25.48 -4.60
#